data_AF-A0A426ZQP7-F1
#
_entry.id   AF-A0A426ZQP7-F1
#
_cell.length_a   1.000
_cell.length_b   1.000
_cell.length_c   1.000
_cell.angle_alpha   90.00
_cell.angle_beta   90.00
_cell.angle_gamma   90.00
#
_symmetry.space_group_name_H-M   'P 1'
#
loop_
_entity.id
_entity.type
_entity.pdbx_description
1 polymer ?
#
loop_
_entity_poly.entity_id
_entity_poly.type
_entity_poly.pdbx_seq_one_letter_code
_entity_poly.pdbx_strand_id
1 'polypeptide(L)'
;MQSKKRRRVDPPTIHPRNRYSEKPPDFGFLADLYPSFSPYVFPSSRPGGRPSIDWTDFNATRELTRVLLLHDHGHGKRTLVVDVTDAALEWARKNVESNPHLSELIEIRNANGFLCSSEVKIKSGKIIEGELSAEEKEAESLEPKLEMSSFTEPHVLVGVVKDDEKFDFCMCNPPFFESINEAGLNPKTSCGGTPEEMVYPGGEQAFVTQIINDSVVLRNSFR
;
A
#
# COMPACT_ATOMS: atom_id res chain seq x y z
N MET A 1 -16.46 33.86 -30.72
CA MET A 1 -15.90 33.44 -29.40
C MET A 1 -14.54 32.82 -29.66
N GLN A 2 -13.45 33.47 -29.26
CA GLN A 2 -12.09 32.96 -29.50
C GLN A 2 -11.77 31.85 -28.50
N SER A 3 -11.42 30.67 -29.02
CA SER A 3 -10.93 29.53 -28.26
C SER A 3 -9.67 29.93 -27.48
N LYS A 4 -9.77 29.97 -26.15
CA LYS A 4 -8.60 30.10 -25.26
C LYS A 4 -7.77 28.83 -25.41
N LYS A 5 -6.67 28.89 -26.18
CA LYS A 5 -5.62 27.86 -26.18
C LYS A 5 -5.19 27.65 -24.72
N ARG A 6 -5.52 26.50 -24.15
CA ARG A 6 -4.95 26.02 -22.87
C ARG A 6 -3.43 26.13 -22.98
N ARG A 7 -2.82 26.91 -22.07
CA ARG A 7 -1.36 26.93 -21.87
C ARG A 7 -0.91 25.48 -21.71
N ARG A 8 0.00 25.01 -22.57
CA ARG A 8 0.68 23.74 -22.34
C ARG A 8 1.45 23.91 -21.04
N VAL A 9 0.99 23.26 -19.99
CA VAL A 9 1.75 23.10 -18.75
C VAL A 9 2.88 22.13 -19.11
N ASP A 10 4.13 22.53 -18.88
CA ASP A 10 5.27 21.65 -19.09
C ASP A 10 5.05 20.36 -18.28
N PRO A 11 5.39 19.19 -18.85
CA PRO A 11 5.19 17.94 -18.15
C PRO A 11 5.93 17.96 -16.82
N PRO A 12 5.38 17.35 -15.75
CA PRO A 12 6.04 17.31 -14.46
C PRO A 12 7.40 16.67 -14.61
N THR A 13 8.44 17.43 -14.26
CA THR A 13 9.82 16.97 -14.29
C THR A 13 10.15 16.33 -12.95
N ILE A 14 10.91 15.24 -13.01
CA ILE A 14 11.42 14.57 -11.81
C ILE A 14 12.28 15.54 -10.99
N HIS A 15 12.27 15.41 -9.67
CA HIS A 15 12.96 16.34 -8.78
C HIS A 15 14.46 16.51 -9.17
N PRO A 16 15.05 17.72 -9.19
CA PRO A 16 16.41 17.96 -9.69
C PRO A 16 17.54 17.18 -8.98
N ARG A 17 17.33 16.82 -7.71
CA ARG A 17 18.26 15.98 -6.92
C ARG A 17 18.12 14.48 -7.21
N ASN A 18 17.16 14.05 -8.01
CA ASN A 18 16.99 12.65 -8.36
C ASN A 18 18.12 12.23 -9.31
N ARG A 19 18.80 11.12 -9.00
CA ARG A 19 19.89 10.56 -9.83
C ARG A 19 19.49 10.35 -11.29
N TYR A 20 18.22 10.05 -11.53
CA TYR A 20 17.67 9.78 -12.85
C TYR A 20 17.11 11.02 -13.56
N SER A 21 17.31 12.24 -13.03
CA SER A 21 16.73 13.45 -13.62
C SER A 21 17.26 13.75 -15.02
N GLU A 22 18.58 13.65 -15.19
CA GLU A 22 19.25 13.89 -16.46
C GLU A 22 19.59 12.58 -17.19
N LYS A 23 19.91 11.53 -16.41
CA LYS A 23 20.39 10.24 -16.93
C LYS A 23 19.50 9.10 -16.43
N PRO A 24 18.46 8.71 -17.18
CA PRO A 24 17.63 7.56 -16.80
C PRO A 24 18.46 6.26 -16.82
N PRO A 25 17.98 5.20 -16.15
CA PRO A 25 18.71 3.94 -16.09
C PRO A 25 18.98 3.36 -17.48
N ASP A 26 20.18 2.80 -17.67
CA ASP A 26 20.57 2.10 -18.89
C ASP A 26 20.26 0.61 -18.75
N PHE A 27 19.10 0.18 -19.26
CA PHE A 27 18.66 -1.21 -19.13
C PHE A 27 19.56 -2.21 -19.86
N GLY A 28 20.24 -1.79 -20.93
CA GLY A 28 21.19 -2.66 -21.64
C GLY A 28 22.40 -2.94 -20.76
N PHE A 29 23.01 -1.87 -20.22
CA PHE A 29 24.12 -2.00 -19.29
C PHE A 29 23.75 -2.79 -18.03
N LEU A 30 22.56 -2.57 -17.47
CA LEU A 30 22.07 -3.33 -16.32
C LEU A 30 21.85 -4.82 -16.66
N ALA A 31 21.32 -5.13 -17.84
CA ALA A 31 21.16 -6.52 -18.28
C ALA A 31 22.50 -7.25 -18.39
N ASP A 32 23.54 -6.57 -18.88
CA ASP A 32 24.90 -7.14 -18.99
C ASP A 32 25.51 -7.43 -17.61
N LEU A 33 25.25 -6.57 -16.63
CA LEU A 33 25.77 -6.72 -15.26
C LEU A 33 24.98 -7.71 -14.40
N TYR A 34 23.67 -7.83 -14.62
CA TYR A 34 22.77 -8.62 -13.79
C TYR A 34 22.08 -9.71 -14.63
N PRO A 35 22.65 -10.94 -14.70
CA PRO A 35 22.09 -12.03 -15.51
C PRO A 35 20.64 -12.38 -15.19
N SER A 36 20.18 -12.12 -13.97
CA SER A 36 18.77 -12.30 -13.56
C SER A 36 17.82 -11.29 -14.20
N PHE A 37 18.30 -10.12 -14.61
CA PHE A 37 17.50 -9.08 -15.25
C PHE A 37 17.52 -9.17 -16.78
N SER A 38 18.60 -9.72 -17.35
CA SER A 38 18.76 -9.90 -18.80
C SER A 38 17.53 -10.50 -19.51
N PRO A 39 16.85 -11.54 -18.98
CA PRO A 39 15.67 -12.13 -19.63
C PRO A 39 14.48 -11.18 -19.81
N TYR A 40 14.42 -10.08 -19.05
CA TYR A 40 13.32 -9.12 -19.08
C TYR A 40 13.55 -7.92 -20.00
N VAL A 41 14.77 -7.77 -20.56
CA VAL A 41 15.16 -6.60 -21.36
C VAL A 41 15.08 -6.91 -22.85
N PHE A 42 14.24 -6.16 -23.55
CA PHE A 42 14.07 -6.25 -24.99
C PHE A 42 14.84 -5.14 -25.70
N PRO A 43 15.57 -5.46 -26.79
CA PRO A 43 16.19 -4.45 -27.62
C PRO A 43 15.14 -3.59 -28.31
N SER A 44 15.49 -2.33 -28.60
CA SER A 44 14.56 -1.46 -29.31
C SER A 44 14.43 -1.88 -30.78
N SER A 45 13.21 -1.90 -31.29
CA SER A 45 12.94 -2.14 -32.72
C SER A 45 13.34 -0.96 -33.61
N ARG A 46 13.63 0.21 -33.03
CA ARG A 46 14.04 1.43 -33.76
C ARG A 46 15.57 1.57 -33.73
N PRO A 47 16.21 1.92 -34.86
CA PRO A 47 17.64 2.25 -34.87
C PRO A 47 17.97 3.35 -33.85
N GLY A 48 18.91 3.08 -32.95
CA GLY A 48 19.29 4.00 -31.86
C GLY A 48 18.29 4.10 -30.71
N GLY A 49 17.25 3.26 -30.69
CA GLY A 49 16.31 3.20 -29.58
C GLY A 49 16.90 2.53 -28.34
N ARG A 50 16.42 2.92 -27.16
CA ARG A 50 16.86 2.35 -25.88
C ARG A 50 16.19 0.99 -25.63
N PRO A 51 16.91 0.01 -25.05
CA PRO A 51 16.29 -1.21 -24.55
C PRO A 51 15.16 -0.89 -23.56
N SER A 52 14.15 -1.75 -23.51
CA SER A 52 12.95 -1.57 -22.69
C SER A 52 12.53 -2.89 -22.05
N ILE A 53 11.76 -2.82 -20.98
CA ILE A 53 11.09 -3.98 -20.39
C ILE A 53 9.60 -3.99 -20.77
N ASP A 54 8.94 -5.13 -20.59
CA ASP A 54 7.49 -5.19 -20.56
C ASP A 54 6.99 -4.68 -19.20
N TRP A 55 6.33 -3.52 -19.19
CA TRP A 55 5.80 -2.90 -17.97
C TRP A 55 4.54 -3.59 -17.43
N THR A 56 3.97 -4.52 -18.19
CA THR A 56 2.83 -5.34 -17.77
C THR A 56 3.27 -6.65 -17.11
N ASP A 57 4.53 -7.07 -17.29
CA ASP A 57 5.09 -8.21 -16.58
C ASP A 57 5.54 -7.81 -15.17
N PHE A 58 4.81 -8.32 -14.18
CA PHE A 58 5.13 -8.13 -12.76
C PHE A 58 6.56 -8.57 -12.39
N ASN A 59 7.07 -9.64 -13.00
CA ASN A 59 8.42 -10.10 -12.69
C ASN A 59 9.49 -9.17 -13.26
N ALA A 60 9.25 -8.61 -14.45
CA ALA A 60 10.15 -7.63 -15.06
C ALA A 60 10.25 -6.34 -14.24
N THR A 61 9.11 -5.81 -13.78
CA THR A 61 9.08 -4.58 -12.96
C THR A 61 9.68 -4.80 -11.57
N ARG A 62 9.41 -5.96 -10.95
CA ARG A 62 10.03 -6.37 -9.68
C ARG A 62 11.53 -6.50 -9.80
N GLU A 63 12.02 -7.19 -10.83
CA GLU A 63 13.45 -7.41 -11.03
C GLU A 63 14.19 -6.12 -11.39
N LEU A 64 13.59 -5.24 -12.22
CA LEU A 64 14.12 -3.90 -12.47
C LEU A 64 14.29 -3.13 -11.16
N THR A 65 13.25 -3.11 -10.31
CA THR A 65 13.30 -2.42 -9.01
C THR A 65 14.44 -2.97 -8.15
N ARG A 66 14.55 -4.30 -8.04
CA ARG A 66 15.62 -4.96 -7.29
C ARG A 66 17.02 -4.58 -7.80
N VAL A 67 17.21 -4.59 -9.11
CA VAL A 67 18.50 -4.24 -9.74
C VAL A 67 18.84 -2.77 -9.54
N LEU A 68 17.89 -1.84 -9.71
CA LEU A 68 18.15 -0.42 -9.48
C LEU A 68 18.55 -0.14 -8.02
N LEU A 69 17.84 -0.75 -7.07
CA LEU A 69 18.17 -0.63 -5.65
C LEU A 69 19.58 -1.16 -5.35
N LEU A 70 19.91 -2.34 -5.88
CA LEU A 70 21.23 -2.95 -5.68
C LEU A 70 22.35 -2.14 -6.36
N HIS A 71 22.15 -1.73 -7.60
CA HIS A 71 23.15 -1.05 -8.41
C HIS A 71 23.47 0.34 -7.86
N ASP A 72 22.44 1.12 -7.54
CA ASP A 72 22.62 2.53 -7.20
C ASP A 72 22.75 2.78 -5.70
N HIS A 73 22.26 1.85 -4.87
CA HIS A 73 22.21 2.01 -3.42
C HIS A 73 22.84 0.83 -2.64
N GLY A 74 23.19 -0.28 -3.30
CA GLY A 74 23.69 -1.49 -2.65
C GLY A 74 25.12 -1.44 -2.11
N HIS A 75 25.82 -0.31 -2.19
CA HIS A 75 27.09 -0.08 -1.49
C HIS A 75 26.88 0.10 0.03
N GLY A 76 26.38 -0.93 0.69
CA GLY A 76 26.19 -0.99 2.15
C GLY A 76 24.83 -0.49 2.66
N LYS A 77 23.87 -0.15 1.78
CA LYS A 77 22.49 0.21 2.16
C LYS A 77 21.52 -0.81 1.57
N ARG A 78 20.70 -1.44 2.41
CA ARG A 78 19.54 -2.22 1.97
C ARG A 78 18.34 -1.28 1.91
N THR A 79 17.66 -1.26 0.78
CA THR A 79 16.43 -0.49 0.62
C THR A 79 15.22 -1.38 0.90
N LEU A 80 14.37 -0.89 1.80
CA LEU A 80 13.04 -1.42 2.06
C LEU A 80 11.99 -0.62 1.33
N VAL A 81 10.95 -1.33 0.91
CA VAL A 81 9.63 -0.76 0.72
C VAL A 81 8.68 -1.63 1.55
N VAL A 82 7.80 -0.98 2.32
CA VAL A 82 6.87 -1.61 3.25
C VAL A 82 5.47 -1.08 2.94
N ASP A 83 4.53 -1.99 3.05
CA ASP A 83 3.09 -1.91 2.78
C ASP A 83 2.29 -1.91 4.15
N VAL A 84 0.97 -1.80 4.15
CA VAL A 84 0.03 -1.81 5.28
C VAL A 84 -0.57 -3.18 5.61
N THR A 85 -0.15 -4.26 4.94
CA THR A 85 -0.60 -5.63 5.23
C THR A 85 0.20 -6.31 6.37
N ASP A 86 -0.33 -7.41 6.93
CA ASP A 86 0.44 -8.25 7.88
C ASP A 86 1.74 -8.79 7.25
N ALA A 87 1.71 -9.06 5.95
CA ALA A 87 2.90 -9.43 5.17
C ALA A 87 3.92 -8.28 5.17
N ALA A 88 3.46 -7.04 5.05
CA ALA A 88 4.33 -5.89 5.12
C ALA A 88 4.98 -5.70 6.49
N LEU A 89 4.24 -5.93 7.57
CA LEU A 89 4.81 -5.93 8.93
C LEU A 89 5.87 -7.03 9.08
N GLU A 90 5.61 -8.23 8.54
CA GLU A 90 6.60 -9.32 8.51
C GLU A 90 7.87 -8.92 7.76
N TRP A 91 7.72 -8.35 6.56
CA TRP A 91 8.86 -7.90 5.76
C TRP A 91 9.60 -6.73 6.40
N ALA A 92 8.91 -5.77 7.02
CA ALA A 92 9.53 -4.69 7.77
C ALA A 92 10.41 -5.24 8.90
N ARG A 93 9.91 -6.22 9.66
CA ARG A 93 10.68 -6.88 10.73
C ARG A 93 11.90 -7.62 10.18
N LYS A 94 11.71 -8.49 9.19
CA LYS A 94 12.82 -9.23 8.53
C LYS A 94 13.91 -8.29 8.04
N ASN A 95 13.51 -7.14 7.54
CA ASN A 95 14.42 -6.15 7.04
C ASN A 95 15.19 -5.42 8.14
N VAL A 96 14.55 -5.09 9.27
CA VAL A 96 15.24 -4.56 10.45
C VAL A 96 16.19 -5.61 11.05
N GLU A 97 15.74 -6.86 11.21
CA GLU A 97 16.57 -7.98 11.68
C GLU A 97 17.80 -8.20 10.79
N SER A 98 17.58 -8.13 9.49
CA SER A 98 18.64 -8.22 8.50
C SER A 98 19.62 -7.05 8.67
N ASN A 99 19.18 -5.85 9.07
CA ASN A 99 19.95 -4.60 9.23
C ASN A 99 20.07 -4.13 10.71
N PRO A 100 20.93 -4.73 11.54
CA PRO A 100 21.04 -4.38 12.96
C PRO A 100 21.33 -2.90 13.25
N HIS A 101 22.00 -2.17 12.36
CA HIS A 101 22.25 -0.74 12.53
C HIS A 101 20.98 0.13 12.42
N LEU A 102 19.88 -0.41 11.89
CA LEU A 102 18.59 0.26 11.80
C LEU A 102 17.64 -0.11 12.94
N SER A 103 17.94 -1.12 13.75
CA SER A 103 17.02 -1.62 14.76
C SER A 103 16.70 -0.60 15.85
N GLU A 104 17.60 0.33 16.11
CA GLU A 104 17.37 1.45 17.03
C GLU A 104 16.74 2.68 16.35
N LEU A 105 16.70 2.71 15.01
CA LEU A 105 16.21 3.84 14.21
C LEU A 105 14.80 3.63 13.67
N ILE A 106 14.34 2.38 13.58
CA ILE A 106 13.05 2.01 13.00
C ILE A 106 12.23 1.29 14.06
N GLU A 107 11.10 1.90 14.44
CA GLU A 107 10.05 1.23 15.21
C GLU A 107 8.91 0.80 14.28
N ILE A 108 8.48 -0.46 14.40
CA ILE A 108 7.37 -1.02 13.59
C ILE A 108 6.15 -1.18 14.49
N ARG A 109 5.03 -0.54 14.12
CA ARG A 109 3.76 -0.61 14.85
C ARG A 109 2.65 -1.12 13.95
N ASN A 110 1.74 -1.91 14.51
CA ASN A 110 0.55 -2.39 13.80
C ASN A 110 -0.65 -1.51 14.19
N ALA A 111 -1.20 -0.76 13.23
CA ALA A 111 -2.39 0.05 13.44
C ALA A 111 -3.66 -0.79 13.71
N ASN A 112 -3.73 -2.00 13.14
CA ASN A 112 -4.89 -2.89 13.29
C ASN A 112 -4.97 -3.53 14.69
N GLY A 113 -3.88 -3.53 15.45
CA GLY A 113 -3.82 -4.16 16.78
C GLY A 113 -4.74 -3.52 17.83
N PHE A 114 -5.19 -2.29 17.62
CA PHE A 114 -6.05 -1.55 18.56
C PHE A 114 -7.54 -1.81 18.37
N LEU A 115 -7.95 -2.46 17.26
CA LEU A 115 -9.34 -2.86 17.03
C LEU A 115 -9.78 -4.07 17.89
N CYS A 116 -8.83 -4.76 18.54
CA CYS A 116 -9.12 -5.89 19.43
C CYS A 116 -8.90 -5.52 20.91
N SER A 117 -9.77 -4.67 21.45
CA SER A 117 -9.96 -4.52 22.91
C SER A 117 -11.44 -4.61 23.32
N SER A 118 -12.32 -4.88 22.35
CA SER A 118 -13.77 -4.95 22.55
C SER A 118 -14.31 -6.34 22.23
N GLU A 119 -13.65 -7.40 22.68
CA GLU A 119 -14.28 -8.72 22.68
C GLU A 119 -15.31 -8.78 23.81
N VAL A 120 -16.58 -8.75 23.41
CA VAL A 120 -17.73 -9.09 24.22
C VAL A 120 -17.51 -10.50 24.79
N LYS A 121 -17.36 -10.59 26.12
CA LYS A 121 -17.35 -11.86 26.85
C LYS A 121 -18.68 -12.57 26.66
N ILE A 122 -18.74 -13.52 25.73
CA ILE A 122 -19.84 -14.49 25.69
C ILE A 122 -19.61 -15.48 26.83
N LYS A 123 -20.44 -15.39 27.87
CA LYS A 123 -20.48 -16.37 28.96
C LYS A 123 -20.95 -17.71 28.39
N SER A 124 -20.16 -18.76 28.62
CA SER A 124 -20.55 -20.16 28.45
C SER A 124 -21.96 -20.43 28.96
N GLY A 125 -22.84 -20.86 28.07
CA GLY A 125 -24.22 -21.25 28.35
C GLY A 125 -24.59 -22.52 27.61
N LYS A 126 -24.01 -23.64 28.06
CA LYS A 126 -24.63 -24.99 28.20
C LYS A 126 -25.57 -25.47 27.09
N ILE A 127 -25.09 -26.43 26.29
CA ILE A 127 -25.89 -27.33 25.46
C ILE A 127 -26.76 -28.21 26.39
N ILE A 128 -28.08 -28.24 26.16
CA ILE A 128 -28.97 -29.28 26.66
C ILE A 128 -29.70 -29.83 25.43
N GLU A 129 -29.39 -31.07 25.09
CA GLU A 129 -30.13 -31.90 24.13
C GLU A 129 -31.50 -32.26 24.74
N GLY A 130 -32.57 -32.14 23.95
CA GLY A 130 -33.94 -32.46 24.37
C GLY A 130 -34.87 -32.59 23.17
N GLU A 131 -35.08 -33.84 22.77
CA GLU A 131 -36.16 -34.48 22.01
C GLU A 131 -37.08 -33.67 21.05
N LEU A 132 -37.10 -34.17 19.81
CA LEU A 132 -37.99 -33.80 18.71
C LEU A 132 -39.43 -34.26 18.96
N SER A 133 -40.38 -33.31 18.90
CA SER A 133 -41.75 -33.59 18.48
C SER A 133 -42.15 -32.59 17.40
N ALA A 134 -42.59 -33.15 16.27
CA ALA A 134 -42.92 -32.46 15.04
C ALA A 134 -44.15 -31.54 15.19
N GLU A 135 -44.07 -30.35 14.60
CA GLU A 135 -45.22 -29.65 14.02
C GLU A 135 -44.71 -28.61 13.01
N GLU A 136 -45.13 -28.80 11.75
CA GLU A 136 -44.86 -27.92 10.60
C GLU A 136 -45.65 -26.62 10.74
N LYS A 137 -44.99 -25.46 10.68
CA LYS A 137 -45.64 -24.20 10.30
C LYS A 137 -44.75 -23.35 9.40
N GLU A 138 -45.45 -22.78 8.43
CA GLU A 138 -45.04 -22.09 7.21
C GLU A 138 -43.96 -21.03 7.35
N ALA A 139 -43.17 -20.93 6.28
CA ALA A 139 -42.14 -19.93 6.07
C ALA A 139 -42.75 -18.52 5.92
N GLU A 140 -42.52 -17.67 6.92
CA GLU A 140 -42.60 -16.22 6.76
C GLU A 140 -41.18 -15.67 6.61
N SER A 141 -40.88 -15.20 5.41
CA SER A 141 -39.61 -14.61 5.01
C SER A 141 -39.39 -13.28 5.74
N LEU A 142 -38.85 -13.35 6.96
CA LEU A 142 -38.27 -12.21 7.64
C LEU A 142 -36.87 -11.98 7.08
N GLU A 143 -36.76 -11.04 6.12
CA GLU A 143 -35.47 -10.52 5.71
C GLU A 143 -34.71 -10.02 6.95
N PRO A 144 -33.45 -10.44 7.18
CA PRO A 144 -32.66 -9.85 8.23
C PRO A 144 -32.38 -8.40 7.81
N LYS A 145 -33.06 -7.45 8.46
CA LYS A 145 -32.60 -6.07 8.51
C LYS A 145 -31.18 -6.10 9.08
N LEU A 146 -30.20 -6.02 8.20
CA LEU A 146 -28.85 -5.60 8.56
C LEU A 146 -29.01 -4.18 9.13
N GLU A 147 -29.13 -4.09 10.44
CA GLU A 147 -28.85 -2.83 11.11
C GLU A 147 -27.39 -2.50 10.79
N MET A 148 -27.22 -1.45 10.00
CA MET A 148 -25.95 -0.84 9.67
C MET A 148 -25.34 -0.37 10.99
N SER A 149 -24.62 -1.26 11.68
CA SER A 149 -23.72 -0.89 12.75
C SER A 149 -22.84 0.22 12.19
N SER A 150 -22.91 1.39 12.80
CA SER A 150 -22.12 2.55 12.39
C SER A 150 -20.68 2.10 12.14
N PHE A 151 -20.27 2.04 10.88
CA PHE A 151 -18.86 1.89 10.54
C PHE A 151 -18.20 3.15 11.10
N THR A 152 -17.63 3.02 12.29
CA THR A 152 -16.65 4.00 12.75
C THR A 152 -15.45 3.74 11.87
N GLU A 153 -15.19 4.67 10.95
CA GLU A 153 -14.04 4.55 10.07
C GLU A 153 -12.80 4.34 10.93
N PRO A 154 -12.01 3.28 10.67
CA PRO A 154 -10.85 2.99 11.49
C PRO A 154 -9.87 4.16 11.42
N HIS A 155 -9.42 4.60 12.59
CA HIS A 155 -8.35 5.60 12.67
C HIS A 155 -7.06 5.06 12.05
N VAL A 156 -6.32 5.94 11.37
CA VAL A 156 -5.07 5.61 10.66
C VAL A 156 -3.86 5.88 11.55
N LEU A 157 -3.85 7.01 12.27
CA LEU A 157 -2.77 7.47 13.13
C LEU A 157 -3.13 7.39 14.63
N VAL A 158 -4.40 7.61 14.98
CA VAL A 158 -4.84 7.52 16.39
C VAL A 158 -4.73 6.06 16.85
N GLY A 159 -4.15 5.86 18.03
CA GLY A 159 -3.78 4.53 18.55
C GLY A 159 -2.38 4.09 18.15
N VAL A 160 -1.90 4.47 16.96
CA VAL A 160 -0.51 4.22 16.54
C VAL A 160 0.45 5.20 17.21
N VAL A 161 0.10 6.48 17.24
CA VAL A 161 0.86 7.53 17.93
C VAL A 161 0.56 7.45 19.42
N LYS A 162 1.60 7.23 20.23
CA LYS A 162 1.47 7.14 21.69
C LYS A 162 1.46 8.56 22.28
N ASP A 163 1.00 8.65 23.53
CA ASP A 163 1.09 9.88 24.31
C ASP A 163 2.55 10.35 24.41
N ASP A 164 2.75 11.66 24.47
CA ASP A 164 4.05 12.35 24.58
C ASP A 164 5.03 12.25 23.39
N GLU A 165 4.69 11.52 22.33
CA GLU A 165 5.53 11.48 21.12
C GLU A 165 5.40 12.75 20.27
N LYS A 166 6.53 13.11 19.62
CA LYS A 166 6.62 14.24 18.69
C LYS A 166 7.26 13.80 17.39
N PHE A 167 6.62 14.11 16.28
CA PHE A 167 7.09 13.83 14.92
C PHE A 167 7.14 15.13 14.10
N ASP A 168 8.13 15.26 13.23
CA ASP A 168 8.26 16.43 12.34
C ASP A 168 7.43 16.28 11.06
N PHE A 169 7.15 15.05 10.62
CA PHE A 169 6.30 14.79 9.47
C PHE A 169 5.75 13.36 9.50
N CYS A 170 4.69 13.14 8.72
CA CYS A 170 4.23 11.81 8.32
C CYS A 170 4.25 11.70 6.80
N MET A 171 4.37 10.48 6.27
CA MET A 171 4.22 10.19 4.86
C MET A 171 3.39 8.93 4.67
N CYS A 172 2.61 8.90 3.60
CA CYS A 172 1.73 7.80 3.27
C CYS A 172 1.60 7.66 1.76
N ASN A 173 1.46 6.42 1.30
CA ASN A 173 0.95 6.10 -0.03
C ASN A 173 -0.45 5.49 0.18
N PRO A 174 -1.53 6.28 0.04
CA PRO A 174 -2.87 5.85 0.40
C PRO A 174 -3.42 4.82 -0.61
N PRO A 175 -4.37 3.96 -0.19
CA PRO A 175 -5.15 3.16 -1.14
C PRO A 175 -5.92 4.10 -2.08
N PHE A 176 -5.71 3.97 -3.38
CA PHE A 176 -6.20 4.94 -4.35
C PHE A 176 -7.67 4.77 -4.73
N PHE A 177 -8.20 3.55 -4.66
CA PHE A 177 -9.46 3.17 -5.28
C PHE A 177 -10.57 2.94 -4.25
N GLU A 178 -11.82 3.19 -4.65
CA GLU A 178 -12.97 2.85 -3.80
C GLU A 178 -13.34 1.36 -3.91
N SER A 179 -13.04 0.75 -5.05
CA SER A 179 -13.30 -0.67 -5.29
C SER A 179 -12.17 -1.31 -6.11
N ILE A 180 -11.98 -2.62 -5.94
CA ILE A 180 -10.94 -3.36 -6.67
C ILE A 180 -11.19 -3.37 -8.19
N ASN A 181 -12.44 -3.15 -8.62
CA ASN A 181 -12.81 -3.10 -10.03
C ASN A 181 -12.25 -1.85 -10.74
N GLU A 182 -11.93 -0.80 -9.99
CA GLU A 182 -11.24 0.39 -10.50
C GLU A 182 -9.72 0.20 -10.56
N ALA A 183 -9.18 -0.69 -9.71
CA ALA A 183 -7.78 -1.07 -9.74
C ALA A 183 -7.47 -1.88 -11.02
N GLY A 184 -6.29 -1.65 -11.61
CA GLY A 184 -5.84 -2.39 -12.79
C GLY A 184 -6.43 -1.96 -14.14
N LEU A 185 -7.21 -0.87 -14.19
CA LEU A 185 -7.71 -0.31 -15.47
C LEU A 185 -6.61 0.28 -16.37
N ASN A 186 -5.37 0.44 -15.88
CA ASN A 186 -4.26 0.89 -16.70
C ASN A 186 -3.59 -0.30 -17.41
N PRO A 187 -3.80 -0.49 -18.72
CA PRO A 187 -3.25 -1.65 -19.44
C PRO A 187 -1.72 -1.55 -19.63
N LYS A 188 -1.09 -0.44 -19.24
CA LYS A 188 0.35 -0.21 -19.43
C LYS A 188 1.21 -0.62 -18.23
N THR A 189 0.59 -1.07 -17.14
CA THR A 189 1.28 -1.37 -15.89
C THR A 189 0.72 -2.62 -15.24
N SER A 190 1.59 -3.45 -14.67
CA SER A 190 1.15 -4.51 -13.75
C SER A 190 0.58 -3.90 -12.48
N CYS A 191 -0.67 -4.23 -12.13
CA CYS A 191 -1.25 -3.89 -10.83
C CYS A 191 -1.06 -5.09 -9.89
N GLY A 192 -0.05 -5.02 -9.03
CA GLY A 192 0.36 -6.12 -8.14
C GLY A 192 -0.03 -5.95 -6.68
N GLY A 193 -0.74 -4.88 -6.32
CA GLY A 193 -1.10 -4.61 -4.93
C GLY A 193 -2.26 -5.47 -4.42
N THR A 194 -2.29 -5.74 -3.12
CA THR A 194 -3.41 -6.43 -2.45
C THR A 194 -4.66 -5.56 -2.40
N PRO A 195 -5.86 -6.11 -2.16
CA PRO A 195 -7.06 -5.31 -1.96
C PRO A 195 -6.89 -4.22 -0.90
N GLU A 196 -6.19 -4.50 0.19
CA GLU A 196 -5.95 -3.56 1.29
C GLU A 196 -4.95 -2.46 0.93
N GLU A 197 -4.00 -2.73 0.02
CA GLU A 197 -3.10 -1.72 -0.55
C GLU A 197 -3.80 -0.77 -1.50
N MET A 198 -4.83 -1.27 -2.18
CA MET A 198 -5.38 -0.64 -3.36
C MET A 198 -6.71 0.03 -3.09
N VAL A 199 -7.48 -0.48 -2.12
CA VAL A 199 -8.88 -0.11 -1.89
C VAL A 199 -9.11 0.40 -0.48
N TYR A 200 -9.84 1.51 -0.38
CA TYR A 200 -10.41 2.02 0.87
C TYR A 200 -11.86 2.46 0.63
N PRO A 201 -12.82 2.21 1.54
CA PRO A 201 -14.19 2.70 1.37
C PRO A 201 -14.22 4.23 1.17
N GLY A 202 -14.75 4.71 0.05
CA GLY A 202 -14.68 6.13 -0.34
C GLY A 202 -13.36 6.58 -0.98
N GLY A 203 -12.48 5.63 -1.29
CA GLY A 203 -11.22 5.80 -2.02
C GLY A 203 -10.17 6.64 -1.28
N GLU A 204 -9.17 7.12 -2.04
CA GLU A 204 -8.09 7.99 -1.54
C GLU A 204 -8.63 9.19 -0.75
N GLN A 205 -9.73 9.78 -1.23
CA GLN A 205 -10.31 10.96 -0.61
C GLN A 205 -10.77 10.69 0.82
N ALA A 206 -11.50 9.61 1.06
CA ALA A 206 -11.94 9.24 2.40
C ALA A 206 -10.74 8.89 3.30
N PHE A 207 -9.79 8.11 2.79
CA PHE A 207 -8.58 7.74 3.53
C PHE A 207 -7.76 8.96 3.99
N VAL A 208 -7.48 9.89 3.08
CA VAL A 208 -6.74 11.12 3.39
C VAL A 208 -7.55 12.04 4.31
N THR A 209 -8.88 12.08 4.15
CA THR A 209 -9.76 12.81 5.08
C THR A 209 -9.64 12.25 6.49
N GLN A 210 -9.56 10.93 6.64
CA GLN A 210 -9.35 10.30 7.94
C GLN A 210 -7.99 10.64 8.55
N ILE A 211 -6.90 10.66 7.75
CA ILE A 211 -5.60 11.16 8.22
C ILE A 211 -5.69 12.61 8.72
N ILE A 212 -6.43 13.48 8.00
CA ILE A 212 -6.63 14.88 8.42
C ILE A 212 -7.39 14.93 9.75
N ASN A 213 -8.46 14.15 9.90
CA ASN A 213 -9.23 14.09 11.14
C ASN A 213 -8.37 13.63 12.33
N ASP A 214 -7.56 12.59 12.12
CA ASP A 214 -6.61 12.09 13.12
C ASP A 214 -5.58 13.16 13.51
N SER A 215 -5.10 13.94 12.54
CA SER A 215 -4.13 15.02 12.79
C SER A 215 -4.70 16.12 13.69
N VAL A 216 -6.01 16.37 13.66
CA VAL A 216 -6.67 17.35 14.54
C VAL A 216 -6.64 16.87 15.99
N VAL A 217 -6.89 15.58 16.22
CA VAL A 217 -6.78 14.94 17.54
C VAL A 217 -5.33 14.96 18.02
N LEU A 218 -4.40 14.64 17.11
CA LEU A 218 -2.96 14.55 17.36
C LEU A 218 -2.21 15.87 17.16
N ARG A 219 -2.91 17.02 17.17
CA ARG A 219 -2.35 18.34 16.82
C ARG A 219 -1.10 18.74 17.60
N ASN A 220 -0.92 18.18 18.80
CA ASN A 220 0.23 18.46 19.64
C ASN A 220 1.40 17.52 19.35
N SER A 221 1.17 16.39 18.67
CA SER A 221 2.13 15.32 18.41
C SER A 221 2.88 15.46 17.09
N PHE A 222 2.40 16.27 16.15
CA PHE A 222 3.10 16.61 14.91
C PHE A 222 3.49 18.10 14.92
N ARG A 223 4.71 18.44 14.50
CA ARG A 223 5.26 19.80 14.52
C ARG A 223 5.49 20.36 13.12
#